data_AF-A0A174I9J6-F1
#
_entry.id   AF-A0A174I9J6-F1
#
_cell.length_a   1.000
_cell.length_b   1.000
_cell.length_c   1.000
_cell.angle_alpha   90.00
_cell.angle_beta   90.00
_cell.angle_gamma   90.00
#
_symmetry.space_group_name_H-M   'P 1'
#
loop_
_entity.id
_entity.type
_entity.pdbx_description
1 polymer ?
#
loop_
_entity_poly.entity_id
_entity_poly.type
_entity_poly.pdbx_seq_one_letter_code
_entity_poly.pdbx_strand_id
1 'polypeptide(L)' 'MDEQEKKYQDLFTELTNYERSGVRMQMNGFPASPLQIVSAHMVREESNYMRDYILDEQGMIRELDFNSIETDHSQVE' A
#
# COMPACT_ATOMS: atom_id res chain seq x y z
N MET A 1 -5.61 5.71 22.39
CA MET A 1 -4.96 5.36 21.12
C MET A 1 -6.04 5.49 20.07
N ASP A 2 -5.94 6.50 19.22
CA ASP A 2 -6.92 6.76 18.19
C ASP A 2 -6.96 5.58 17.21
N GLU A 3 -8.16 5.16 16.78
CA GLU A 3 -8.32 4.00 15.89
C GLU A 3 -7.51 4.14 14.59
N GLN A 4 -7.32 5.38 14.15
CA GLN A 4 -6.49 5.74 13.01
C GLN A 4 -5.00 5.41 13.24
N GLU A 5 -4.46 5.77 14.42
CA GLU A 5 -3.07 5.50 14.79
C GLU A 5 -2.79 4.01 14.84
N LYS A 6 -3.75 3.22 15.34
CA LYS A 6 -3.66 1.77 15.36
C LYS A 6 -3.61 1.18 13.94
N LYS A 7 -4.49 1.64 13.02
CA LYS A 7 -4.46 1.22 11.61
C LYS A 7 -3.11 1.50 10.95
N TYR A 8 -2.49 2.65 11.25
CA TYR A 8 -1.17 2.99 10.70
C TYR A 8 -0.06 2.09 11.24
N GLN A 9 -0.07 1.78 12.54
CA GLN A 9 0.89 0.85 13.12
C GLN A 9 0.72 -0.57 12.58
N ASP A 10 -0.51 -1.02 12.42
CA ASP A 10 -0.82 -2.35 11.88
C ASP A 10 -0.35 -2.44 10.41
N LEU A 11 -0.65 -1.43 9.58
CA LEU A 11 -0.19 -1.36 8.19
C LEU A 11 1.33 -1.29 8.08
N PHE A 12 1.98 -0.44 8.90
CA PHE A 12 3.44 -0.35 8.91
C PHE A 12 4.10 -1.68 9.28
N THR A 13 3.55 -2.37 10.28
CA THR A 13 4.03 -3.68 10.73
C THR A 13 3.87 -4.72 9.64
N GLU A 14 2.70 -4.75 8.98
CA GLU A 14 2.44 -5.65 7.85
C GLU A 14 3.46 -5.45 6.73
N LEU A 15 3.64 -4.22 6.25
CA LEU A 15 4.55 -3.92 5.14
C LEU A 15 6.02 -4.17 5.48
N THR A 16 6.42 -3.88 6.72
CA THR A 16 7.76 -4.19 7.21
C THR A 16 8.02 -5.69 7.22
N ASN A 17 7.02 -6.51 7.55
CA ASN A 17 7.16 -7.97 7.50
C ASN A 17 7.33 -8.46 6.06
N TYR A 18 6.55 -7.94 5.11
CA TYR A 18 6.73 -8.27 3.70
C TYR A 18 8.10 -7.85 3.17
N GLU A 19 8.55 -6.63 3.45
CA GLU A 19 9.88 -6.15 3.05
C GLU A 19 11.00 -7.05 3.62
N ARG A 20 10.90 -7.44 4.89
CA ARG A 20 11.86 -8.35 5.54
C ARG A 20 11.85 -9.76 4.94
N SER A 21 10.72 -10.21 4.41
CA SER A 21 10.61 -11.47 3.68
C SER A 21 11.13 -11.39 2.23
N GLY A 22 11.59 -10.22 1.79
CA GLY A 22 12.13 -10.00 0.45
C GLY A 22 11.09 -9.58 -0.58
N VAL A 23 9.85 -9.28 -0.15
CA VAL A 23 8.80 -8.76 -1.02
C VAL A 23 9.09 -7.29 -1.31
N ARG A 24 9.10 -6.93 -2.58
CA ARG A 24 9.37 -5.55 -3.00
C ARG A 24 8.15 -4.66 -2.77
N MET A 25 8.40 -3.42 -2.36
CA MET A 25 7.38 -2.43 -2.11
C MET A 25 7.45 -1.36 -3.20
N GLN A 26 6.33 -1.12 -3.87
CA GLN A 26 6.17 -0.07 -4.86
C GLN A 26 4.98 0.81 -4.53
N MET A 27 5.05 2.05 -5.01
CA MET A 27 3.98 3.01 -4.95
C MET A 27 3.93 3.78 -6.27
N ASN A 28 2.80 3.70 -6.97
CA ASN A 28 2.59 4.26 -8.30
C ASN A 28 3.67 3.83 -9.31
N GLY A 29 4.11 2.56 -9.26
CA GLY A 29 5.14 2.02 -10.13
C GLY A 29 6.58 2.45 -9.80
N PHE A 30 6.81 3.11 -8.66
CA PHE A 30 8.14 3.48 -8.18
C PHE A 30 8.49 2.72 -6.88
N PRO A 31 9.75 2.30 -6.68
CA PRO A 31 10.18 1.71 -5.41
C PRO A 31 9.92 2.65 -4.24
N ALA A 32 9.29 2.13 -3.19
CA ALA A 32 8.94 2.88 -2.00
C ALA A 32 9.20 2.05 -0.75
N SER A 33 9.52 2.70 0.37
CA SER A 33 9.62 2.03 1.67
C SER A 33 8.24 1.86 2.33
N PRO A 34 8.07 0.90 3.25
CA PRO A 34 6.88 0.78 4.11
C PRO A 34 6.47 2.10 4.75
N LEU A 35 7.44 2.89 5.22
CA LEU A 35 7.19 4.19 5.84
C LEU A 35 6.60 5.21 4.85
N GLN A 36 7.09 5.25 3.61
CA GLN A 36 6.57 6.15 2.57
C GLN A 36 5.13 5.80 2.19
N ILE A 37 4.83 4.50 2.03
CA ILE A 37 3.48 4.01 1.70
C ILE A 37 2.48 4.36 2.83
N VAL A 38 2.87 4.09 4.09
CA VAL A 38 2.03 4.41 5.26
C VAL A 38 1.84 5.92 5.38
N SER A 39 2.90 6.71 5.22
CA SER A 39 2.82 8.18 5.30
C SER A 39 1.88 8.74 4.23
N ALA A 40 1.90 8.19 3.02
CA ALA A 40 0.98 8.57 1.96
C ALA A 40 -0.49 8.21 2.27
N HIS A 41 -0.72 7.09 2.96
CA HIS A 41 -2.03 6.72 3.51
C HIS A 41 -2.45 7.63 4.68
N MET A 42 -1.52 8.13 5.49
CA MET A 42 -1.83 9.04 6.60
C MET A 42 -2.25 10.43 6.12
N VAL A 43 -1.61 10.92 5.06
CA VAL A 43 -1.83 12.28 4.54
C VAL A 43 -3.12 12.38 3.72
N ARG A 44 -3.56 11.30 3.08
CA ARG A 44 -4.81 11.26 2.33
C ARG A 44 -5.90 10.69 3.25
N GLU A 45 -6.77 11.56 3.76
CA GLU A 45 -7.87 11.18 4.67
C GLU A 45 -8.82 10.12 4.08
N GLU A 46 -8.84 9.98 2.76
CA GLU A 46 -9.51 8.89 2.04
C GLU A 46 -8.47 7.90 1.49
N SER A 47 -8.61 6.63 1.88
CA SER A 47 -7.74 5.51 1.53
C SER A 47 -7.90 5.10 0.06
N ASN A 48 -7.57 6.02 -0.84
CA ASN A 48 -7.73 5.88 -2.29
C ASN A 48 -6.51 5.19 -2.91
N TYR A 49 -6.01 4.14 -2.28
CA TYR A 49 -4.92 3.33 -2.81
C TYR A 49 -5.40 1.89 -2.95
N MET A 50 -5.26 1.35 -4.17
CA MET A 50 -5.38 -0.08 -4.39
C MET A 50 -4.01 -0.73 -4.20
N ARG A 51 -4.02 -1.94 -3.65
CA ARG A 51 -2.83 -2.75 -3.44
C ARG A 51 -2.86 -3.94 -4.40
N ASP A 52 -1.93 -3.94 -5.35
CA ASP A 52 -1.75 -5.03 -6.30
C ASP A 52 -0.75 -6.05 -5.76
N TYR A 53 -1.07 -7.34 -5.93
CA TYR A 53 -0.22 -8.46 -5.52
C TYR A 53 0.43 -9.08 -6.75
N ILE A 54 1.72 -8.87 -6.91
CA ILE A 54 2.49 -9.44 -8.01
C ILE A 54 3.16 -10.73 -7.52
N LEU A 55 2.85 -11.84 -8.20
CA LEU A 55 3.37 -13.15 -7.87
C LEU A 55 4.63 -13.48 -8.68
N ASP A 56 5.51 -14.31 -8.14
CA ASP A 56 6.58 -14.96 -8.88
C ASP A 56 6.10 -16.22 -9.64
N GLU A 57 7.03 -16.88 -10.33
CA GLU A 57 6.77 -18.10 -11.10
C GLU A 57 6.34 -19.29 -10.22
N GLN A 58 6.59 -19.24 -8.90
CA GLN A 58 6.17 -20.24 -7.93
C GLN A 58 4.80 -19.90 -7.31
N GLY A 59 4.20 -18.76 -7.68
CA GLY A 59 2.92 -18.28 -7.14
C GLY A 59 3.05 -17.58 -5.78
N MET A 60 4.27 -17.27 -5.34
CA MET A 60 4.51 -16.55 -4.09
C MET A 60 4.48 -15.04 -4.34
N ILE A 61 4.06 -14.26 -3.34
CA ILE A 61 4.06 -12.80 -3.45
C ILE A 61 5.51 -12.32 -3.57
N ARG A 62 5.81 -11.67 -4.70
CA ARG A 62 7.11 -11.10 -5.01
C ARG A 62 7.13 -9.60 -4.76
N GLU A 63 6.01 -8.93 -5.01
CA GLU A 63 5.93 -7.47 -4.92
C GLU A 63 4.50 -7.03 -4.56
N LEU A 64 4.42 -5.94 -3.81
CA LEU A 64 3.20 -5.18 -3.55
C LEU A 64 3.34 -3.82 -4.21
N ASP A 65 2.38 -3.45 -5.05
CA ASP A 65 2.33 -2.12 -5.67
C ASP A 65 1.09 -1.35 -5.19
N PHE A 66 1.32 -0.15 -4.68
CA PHE A 66 0.28 0.72 -4.15
C PHE A 66 -0.03 1.82 -5.16
N ASN A 67 -1.16 1.68 -5.85
CA ASN A 67 -1.58 2.60 -6.89
C ASN A 67 -2.68 3.52 -6.37
N SER A 68 -2.47 4.84 -6.46
CA SER A 68 -3.53 5.77 -6.13
C SER A 68 -4.63 5.71 -7.17
N ILE A 69 -5.85 5.45 -6.72
CA ILE A 69 -7.05 5.63 -7.53
C ILE A 69 -7.52 7.06 -7.37
N GLU A 70 -7.54 7.83 -8.46
CA GLU A 70 -8.45 8.97 -8.50
C GLU A 70 -9.84 8.39 -8.66
N THR A 71 -10.66 8.51 -7.61
CA THR A 71 -12.09 8.31 -7.74
C THR A 71 -12.61 9.47 -8.57
N ASP A 72 -12.57 9.32 -9.90
CA ASP A 72 -13.19 10.26 -10.80
C ASP A 72 -14.70 10.18 -10.53
N HIS A 73 -15.24 11.18 -9.83
CA HIS A 73 -16.67 11.32 -9.57
C HIS A 73 -17.47 11.69 -10.85
N SER A 74 -16.90 11.51 -12.05
CA SER A 74 -17.54 11.83 -13.33
C SER A 74 -17.86 10.55 -14.11
N GLN A 75 -18.93 9.86 -13.71
CA GLN A 75 -19.97 9.33 -14.61
C GLN A 75 -20.84 8.30 -13.87
N VAL A 76 -21.97 8.76 -13.36
CA VAL A 76 -23.23 8.03 -13.52
C VAL A 76 -24.22 9.03 -14.14
N GLU A 77 -24.46 8.88 -15.44
CA GLU A 77 -25.63 9.48 -16.12
C GLU A 77 -26.93 8.85 -15.62
#